data_AF-A0A524CT91-F1
#
_entry.id   AF-A0A524CT91-F1
#
_cell.length_a   1.000
_cell.length_b   1.000
_cell.length_c   1.000
_cell.angle_alpha   90.00
_cell.angle_beta   90.00
_cell.angle_gamma   90.00
#
_symmetry.space_group_name_H-M   'P 1'
#
loop_
_entity.id
_entity.type
_entity.pdbx_description
1 polymer ?
#
loop_
_entity_poly.entity_id
_entity_poly.type
_entity_poly.pdbx_seq_one_letter_code
_entity_poly.pdbx_strand_id
1 'polypeptide(L)'
;MKLDEITLPARDSYTVEDVLSDLKLIHATPMTTYQVACDIFYYELRCCSEELGEDDTITQEIKRIIDFMQNDYEKMLVEAELHEARHKPKAALGGLEEELSEETKTHELVHSTEHIYRSLQSAKEARIKEVERYKRIEKGIRRELKEDPDDPDLYNQLRLLLWIQGRYRAAKNAYVKATERGWNPENSKLVAL
;
A
#
# COMPACT_ATOMS: atom_id res chain seq x y z
N MET A 1 0.02 2.64 15.88
CA MET A 1 0.46 1.37 15.30
C MET A 1 1.91 1.20 15.66
N LYS A 2 2.29 0.04 16.19
CA LYS A 2 3.65 -0.25 16.65
C LYS A 2 4.30 -1.21 15.66
N LEU A 3 4.81 -0.65 14.56
CA LEU A 3 5.41 -1.41 13.46
C LEU A 3 6.76 -2.01 13.86
N ASP A 4 7.45 -1.37 14.78
CA ASP A 4 8.70 -1.79 15.39
C ASP A 4 8.58 -3.14 16.10
N GLU A 5 7.43 -3.41 16.73
CA GLU A 5 7.14 -4.67 17.45
C GLU A 5 6.76 -5.84 16.52
N ILE A 6 6.57 -5.61 15.21
CA ILE A 6 6.16 -6.65 14.26
C ILE A 6 7.37 -7.49 13.84
N THR A 7 7.32 -8.80 14.02
CA THR A 7 8.35 -9.71 13.50
C THR A 7 7.82 -10.38 12.23
N LEU A 8 8.55 -10.21 11.12
CA LEU A 8 8.28 -10.94 9.89
C LEU A 8 8.84 -12.36 10.00
N PRO A 9 8.07 -13.39 9.63
CA PRO A 9 8.53 -14.76 9.67
C PRO A 9 9.58 -15.01 8.58
N ALA A 10 10.71 -15.62 8.98
CA ALA A 10 11.64 -16.22 8.03
C ALA A 10 11.10 -17.60 7.63
N ARG A 11 11.22 -17.94 6.35
CA ARG A 11 10.69 -19.19 5.78
C ARG A 11 11.73 -19.88 4.90
N ASP A 12 11.57 -21.19 4.77
CA ASP A 12 12.42 -22.04 3.91
C ASP A 12 12.02 -21.97 2.42
N SER A 13 10.78 -21.56 2.14
CA SER A 13 10.27 -21.09 0.84
C SER A 13 9.26 -19.96 1.06
N TYR A 14 9.00 -19.16 0.03
CA TYR A 14 7.96 -18.12 0.05
C TYR A 14 7.00 -18.35 -1.09
N THR A 15 5.70 -18.31 -0.81
CA THR A 15 4.67 -18.21 -1.85
C THR A 15 4.25 -16.77 -2.10
N VAL A 16 3.45 -16.54 -3.14
CA VAL A 16 2.76 -15.26 -3.34
C VAL A 16 1.92 -14.88 -2.11
N GLU A 17 1.16 -15.83 -1.56
CA GLU A 17 0.32 -15.62 -0.37
C GLU A 17 1.14 -15.19 0.85
N ASP A 18 2.33 -15.78 1.04
CA ASP A 18 3.23 -15.42 2.14
C ASP A 18 3.69 -13.96 2.04
N VAL A 19 4.09 -13.52 0.85
CA VAL A 19 4.52 -12.13 0.61
C VAL A 19 3.36 -11.17 0.85
N LEU A 20 2.16 -11.46 0.32
CA LEU A 20 0.98 -10.62 0.55
C LEU A 20 0.61 -10.57 2.05
N SER A 21 0.71 -11.70 2.75
CA SER A 21 0.49 -11.80 4.20
C SER A 21 1.46 -10.96 5.01
N ASP A 22 2.73 -10.98 4.64
CA ASP A 22 3.76 -10.17 5.29
C ASP A 22 3.55 -8.67 5.02
N LEU A 23 3.14 -8.29 3.80
CA LEU A 23 2.72 -6.91 3.46
C LEU A 23 1.50 -6.45 4.27
N LYS A 24 0.51 -7.34 4.46
CA LYS A 24 -0.67 -7.10 5.31
C LYS A 24 -0.24 -6.86 6.77
N LEU A 25 0.72 -7.63 7.29
CA LEU A 25 1.23 -7.48 8.66
C LEU A 25 1.86 -6.11 8.87
N ILE A 26 2.71 -5.65 7.95
CA ILE A 26 3.38 -4.34 8.08
C ILE A 26 2.51 -3.16 7.67
N HIS A 27 1.22 -3.40 7.34
CA HIS A 27 0.30 -2.37 6.86
C HIS A 27 0.88 -1.59 5.68
N ALA A 28 1.37 -2.31 4.67
CA ALA A 28 2.05 -1.75 3.51
C ALA A 28 1.20 -0.68 2.79
N THR A 29 1.80 0.47 2.53
CA THR A 29 1.26 1.58 1.72
C THR A 29 1.66 1.40 0.25
N PRO A 30 1.08 2.19 -0.68
CA PRO A 30 1.49 2.18 -2.09
C PRO A 30 3.01 2.29 -2.28
N MET A 31 3.69 3.17 -1.53
CA MET A 31 5.15 3.29 -1.59
C MET A 31 5.87 1.97 -1.27
N THR A 32 5.45 1.27 -0.22
CA THR A 32 6.09 0.02 0.20
C THR A 32 5.73 -1.16 -0.69
N THR A 33 4.51 -1.20 -1.24
CA THR A 33 4.13 -2.23 -2.21
C THR A 33 4.85 -2.03 -3.54
N TYR A 34 5.02 -0.78 -3.98
CA TYR A 34 5.83 -0.45 -5.16
C TYR A 34 7.26 -0.98 -5.02
N GLN A 35 7.90 -0.75 -3.87
CA GLN A 35 9.23 -1.28 -3.60
C GLN A 35 9.26 -2.82 -3.74
N VAL A 36 8.31 -3.51 -3.12
CA VAL A 36 8.25 -4.99 -3.15
C VAL A 36 7.94 -5.52 -4.55
N ALA A 37 7.13 -4.83 -5.34
CA ALA A 37 6.94 -5.16 -6.76
C ALA A 37 8.27 -5.14 -7.51
N CYS A 38 9.06 -4.07 -7.35
CA CYS A 38 10.40 -3.92 -7.93
C CYS A 38 11.40 -4.99 -7.47
N ASP A 39 11.43 -5.27 -6.18
CA ASP A 39 12.45 -6.14 -5.58
C ASP A 39 12.16 -7.64 -5.77
N ILE A 40 10.88 -8.02 -5.90
CA ILE A 40 10.44 -9.43 -5.91
C ILE A 40 9.68 -9.75 -7.19
N PHE A 41 8.54 -9.11 -7.43
CA PHE A 41 7.58 -9.60 -8.43
C PHE A 41 8.02 -9.39 -9.89
N TYR A 42 8.83 -8.38 -10.21
CA TYR A 42 9.35 -8.26 -11.58
C TYR A 42 10.32 -9.38 -11.96
N TYR A 43 11.14 -9.83 -11.00
CA TYR A 43 12.01 -10.97 -11.24
C TYR A 43 11.17 -12.23 -11.44
N GLU A 44 10.15 -12.41 -10.59
CA GLU A 44 9.22 -13.53 -10.70
C GLU A 44 8.48 -13.53 -12.04
N LEU A 45 7.96 -12.39 -12.46
CA LEU A 45 7.29 -12.23 -13.74
C LEU A 45 8.18 -12.69 -14.90
N ARG A 46 9.45 -12.28 -14.89
CA ARG A 46 10.41 -12.69 -15.92
C ARG A 46 10.58 -14.21 -15.94
N CYS A 47 10.69 -14.86 -14.78
CA CYS A 47 10.79 -16.31 -14.68
C CYS A 47 9.52 -17.01 -15.19
N CYS A 48 8.33 -16.59 -14.74
CA CYS A 48 7.06 -17.15 -15.20
C CYS A 48 6.85 -16.98 -16.71
N SER A 49 7.18 -15.80 -17.25
CA SER A 49 7.13 -15.55 -18.70
C SER A 49 8.03 -16.48 -19.51
N GLU A 50 9.23 -16.77 -18.99
CA GLU A 50 10.20 -17.66 -19.66
C GLU A 50 9.81 -19.14 -19.58
N GLU A 51 9.24 -19.58 -18.45
CA GLU A 51 9.00 -21.00 -18.16
C GLU A 51 7.57 -21.46 -18.51
N LEU A 52 6.57 -20.65 -18.19
CA LEU A 52 5.14 -20.96 -18.34
C LEU A 52 4.55 -20.31 -19.60
N GLY A 53 5.13 -19.17 -20.01
CA GLY A 53 4.68 -18.39 -21.15
C GLY A 53 3.79 -17.21 -20.75
N GLU A 54 3.63 -16.26 -21.68
CA GLU A 54 2.94 -14.99 -21.45
C GLU A 54 1.45 -15.15 -21.14
N ASP A 55 0.78 -16.14 -21.73
CA ASP A 55 -0.66 -16.36 -21.60
C ASP A 55 -1.02 -17.29 -20.42
N ASP A 56 -0.04 -17.78 -19.67
CA ASP A 56 -0.26 -18.62 -18.50
C ASP A 56 -0.95 -17.84 -17.36
N THR A 57 -1.80 -18.52 -16.60
CA THR A 57 -2.57 -17.94 -15.49
C THR A 57 -1.68 -17.30 -14.44
N ILE A 58 -0.60 -17.98 -14.03
CA ILE A 58 0.33 -17.47 -13.00
C ILE A 58 1.01 -16.22 -13.55
N THR A 59 1.54 -16.28 -14.77
CA THR A 59 2.21 -15.13 -15.41
C THR A 59 1.29 -13.90 -15.46
N GLN A 60 0.02 -14.07 -15.86
CA GLN A 60 -0.95 -12.98 -15.93
C GLN A 60 -1.34 -12.44 -14.55
N GLU A 61 -1.48 -13.30 -13.56
CA GLU A 61 -1.81 -12.87 -12.21
C GLU A 61 -0.62 -12.19 -11.50
N ILE A 62 0.63 -12.60 -11.77
CA ILE A 62 1.82 -11.85 -11.33
C ILE A 62 1.86 -10.44 -11.95
N LYS A 63 1.52 -10.28 -13.23
CA LYS A 63 1.38 -8.93 -13.85
C LYS A 63 0.35 -8.09 -13.12
N ARG A 64 -0.82 -8.66 -12.82
CA ARG A 64 -1.87 -7.98 -12.06
C ARG A 64 -1.40 -7.56 -10.67
N ILE A 65 -0.63 -8.39 -9.98
CA ILE A 65 -0.05 -8.02 -8.68
C ILE A 65 0.85 -6.79 -8.84
N ILE A 66 1.73 -6.78 -9.84
CA ILE A 66 2.62 -5.63 -10.12
C ILE A 66 1.79 -4.38 -10.44
N ASP A 67 0.81 -4.49 -11.34
CA ASP A 67 -0.07 -3.38 -11.74
C ASP A 67 -0.80 -2.78 -10.53
N PHE A 68 -1.34 -3.63 -9.65
CA PHE A 68 -1.97 -3.18 -8.42
C PHE A 68 -0.98 -2.44 -7.51
N MET A 69 0.19 -3.03 -7.30
CA MET A 69 1.20 -2.49 -6.38
C MET A 69 1.81 -1.17 -6.87
N GLN A 70 1.80 -0.93 -8.17
CA GLN A 70 2.38 0.27 -8.79
C GLN A 70 1.37 1.36 -9.12
N ASN A 71 0.11 1.00 -9.40
CA ASN A 71 -0.86 1.94 -9.93
C ASN A 71 -2.16 1.94 -9.11
N ASP A 72 -2.86 0.80 -9.07
CA ASP A 72 -4.23 0.77 -8.56
C ASP A 72 -4.29 1.13 -7.09
N TYR A 73 -3.33 0.69 -6.29
CA TYR A 73 -3.38 0.92 -4.86
C TYR A 73 -3.22 2.42 -4.51
N GLU A 74 -2.36 3.15 -5.20
CA GLU A 74 -2.24 4.60 -5.03
C GLU A 74 -3.52 5.30 -5.53
N LYS A 75 -4.03 4.88 -6.68
CA LYS A 75 -5.25 5.42 -7.27
C LYS A 75 -6.45 5.31 -6.32
N MET A 76 -6.68 4.13 -5.73
CA MET A 76 -7.73 3.92 -4.72
C MET A 76 -7.62 4.89 -3.53
N LEU A 77 -6.40 5.24 -3.12
CA LEU A 77 -6.16 6.16 -2.02
C LEU A 77 -6.49 7.61 -2.42
N VAL A 78 -6.03 8.02 -3.61
CA VAL A 78 -6.20 9.35 -4.19
C VAL A 78 -7.67 9.65 -4.50
N GLU A 79 -8.37 8.71 -5.13
CA GLU A 79 -9.80 8.78 -5.46
C GLU A 79 -10.70 8.64 -4.21
N ALA A 80 -10.08 8.52 -3.03
CA ALA A 80 -10.72 8.43 -1.74
C ALA A 80 -11.64 7.22 -1.55
N GLU A 81 -11.46 6.17 -2.34
CA GLU A 81 -12.09 4.88 -2.10
C GLU A 81 -11.71 4.34 -0.72
N LEU A 82 -10.54 4.72 -0.21
CA LEU A 82 -10.01 4.22 1.07
C LEU A 82 -10.44 4.98 2.36
N HIS A 83 -11.61 5.61 2.39
CA HIS A 83 -12.03 6.46 3.52
C HIS A 83 -12.77 5.74 4.67
N GLU A 84 -13.11 4.44 4.54
CA GLU A 84 -13.83 3.67 5.57
C GLU A 84 -13.02 2.53 6.22
N ALA A 85 -13.56 1.91 7.28
CA ALA A 85 -12.89 0.84 8.03
C ALA A 85 -12.61 -0.43 7.22
N ARG A 86 -13.38 -0.67 6.15
CA ARG A 86 -13.19 -1.74 5.16
C ARG A 86 -12.09 -1.43 4.14
N HIS A 87 -11.45 -0.27 4.25
CA HIS A 87 -10.47 0.23 3.28
C HIS A 87 -9.14 0.62 3.95
N LYS A 88 -8.63 -0.32 4.75
CA LYS A 88 -7.31 -0.28 5.37
C LYS A 88 -6.32 -1.00 4.45
N PRO A 89 -5.00 -0.84 4.65
CA PRO A 89 -4.00 -1.59 3.88
C PRO A 89 -4.25 -3.08 3.78
N LYS A 90 -4.62 -3.69 4.92
CA LYS A 90 -4.95 -5.11 4.99
C LYS A 90 -6.12 -5.51 4.08
N ALA A 91 -7.12 -4.65 3.95
CA ALA A 91 -8.30 -4.95 3.15
C ALA A 91 -8.05 -4.73 1.65
N ALA A 92 -7.24 -3.72 1.27
CA ALA A 92 -6.84 -3.51 -0.12
C ALA A 92 -6.01 -4.71 -0.64
N LEU A 93 -5.02 -5.14 0.15
CA LEU A 93 -4.22 -6.32 -0.17
C LEU A 93 -5.02 -7.63 -0.10
N GLY A 94 -5.99 -7.72 0.82
CA GLY A 94 -6.90 -8.86 0.90
C GLY A 94 -7.83 -8.94 -0.31
N GLY A 95 -8.30 -7.81 -0.84
CA GLY A 95 -9.09 -7.77 -2.07
C GLY A 95 -8.29 -8.24 -3.28
N LEU A 96 -7.03 -7.78 -3.42
CA LEU A 96 -6.12 -8.30 -4.44
C LEU A 96 -5.97 -9.83 -4.30
N GLU A 97 -5.66 -10.30 -3.09
CA GLU A 97 -5.46 -11.72 -2.81
C GLU A 97 -6.70 -12.57 -3.12
N GLU A 98 -7.90 -12.10 -2.77
CA GLU A 98 -9.17 -12.78 -3.07
C GLU A 98 -9.41 -12.95 -4.59
N GLU A 99 -8.86 -12.06 -5.42
CA GLU A 99 -8.98 -12.11 -6.87
C GLU A 99 -7.98 -13.06 -7.55
N LEU A 100 -6.95 -13.53 -6.84
CA LEU A 100 -5.96 -14.47 -7.36
C LEU A 100 -6.50 -15.90 -7.32
N SER A 101 -6.07 -16.71 -8.29
CA SER A 101 -6.29 -18.15 -8.26
C SER A 101 -5.54 -18.82 -7.09
N GLU A 102 -6.04 -19.96 -6.62
CA GLU A 102 -5.35 -20.76 -5.59
C GLU A 102 -3.98 -21.27 -6.08
N GLU A 103 -3.85 -21.53 -7.38
CA GLU A 103 -2.58 -21.91 -8.01
C GLU A 103 -1.55 -20.78 -7.86
N THR A 104 -1.90 -19.53 -8.20
CA THR A 104 -0.98 -18.39 -8.02
C THR A 104 -0.69 -18.10 -6.55
N LYS A 105 -1.68 -18.19 -5.64
CA LYS A 105 -1.44 -17.98 -4.21
C LYS A 105 -0.38 -18.92 -3.65
N THR A 106 -0.44 -20.18 -4.07
CA THR A 106 0.45 -21.25 -3.61
C THR A 106 1.72 -21.39 -4.46
N HIS A 107 1.84 -20.62 -5.54
CA HIS A 107 3.05 -20.56 -6.37
C HIS A 107 4.27 -20.16 -5.52
N GLU A 108 5.25 -21.05 -5.46
CA GLU A 108 6.52 -20.80 -4.79
C GLU A 108 7.38 -19.86 -5.63
N LEU A 109 7.82 -18.77 -5.02
CA LEU A 109 8.65 -17.76 -5.68
C LEU A 109 10.05 -18.33 -5.94
N VAL A 110 10.57 -18.06 -7.15
CA VAL A 110 11.88 -18.53 -7.60
C VAL A 110 13.03 -17.81 -6.89
N HIS A 111 12.79 -16.59 -6.43
CA HIS A 111 13.80 -15.78 -5.74
C HIS A 111 14.29 -16.46 -4.46
N SER A 112 15.57 -16.29 -4.11
CA SER A 112 16.10 -16.85 -2.87
C SER A 112 15.34 -16.31 -1.63
N THR A 113 15.06 -17.19 -0.67
CA THR A 113 14.34 -16.83 0.56
C THR A 113 15.02 -15.72 1.34
N GLU A 114 16.35 -15.70 1.35
CA GLU A 114 17.13 -14.62 1.96
C GLU A 114 16.87 -13.27 1.28
N HIS A 115 16.79 -13.23 -0.04
CA HIS A 115 16.49 -11.99 -0.77
C HIS A 115 15.07 -11.50 -0.49
N ILE A 116 14.09 -12.40 -0.55
CA ILE A 116 12.68 -12.07 -0.27
C ILE A 116 12.55 -11.53 1.16
N TYR A 117 13.12 -12.24 2.14
CA TYR A 117 13.09 -11.81 3.54
C TYR A 117 13.73 -10.43 3.73
N ARG A 118 14.89 -10.18 3.10
CA ARG A 118 15.57 -8.88 3.18
C ARG A 118 14.75 -7.75 2.54
N SER A 119 14.11 -7.98 1.39
CA SER A 119 13.23 -6.99 0.76
C SER A 119 12.04 -6.66 1.67
N LEU A 120 11.39 -7.67 2.25
CA LEU A 120 10.30 -7.46 3.20
C LEU A 120 10.73 -6.71 4.47
N GLN A 121 11.92 -6.99 5.00
CA GLN A 121 12.50 -6.21 6.10
C GLN A 121 12.77 -4.76 5.69
N SER A 122 13.32 -4.54 4.50
CA SER A 122 13.53 -3.19 3.98
C SER A 122 12.20 -2.44 3.82
N ALA A 123 11.15 -3.11 3.34
CA ALA A 123 9.82 -2.52 3.22
C ALA A 123 9.23 -2.15 4.59
N LYS A 124 9.41 -3.01 5.61
CA LYS A 124 9.05 -2.71 7.00
C LYS A 124 9.79 -1.48 7.53
N GLU A 125 11.10 -1.38 7.31
CA GLU A 125 11.89 -0.23 7.73
C GLU A 125 11.46 1.06 7.02
N ALA A 126 11.22 0.99 5.71
CA ALA A 126 10.69 2.10 4.93
C ALA A 126 9.34 2.56 5.48
N ARG A 127 8.46 1.63 5.85
CA ARG A 127 7.17 1.92 6.48
C ARG A 127 7.30 2.66 7.80
N ILE A 128 8.24 2.24 8.66
CA ILE A 128 8.51 2.91 9.94
C ILE A 128 8.95 4.37 9.68
N LYS A 129 9.92 4.56 8.78
CA LYS A 129 10.43 5.89 8.40
C LYS A 129 9.34 6.77 7.78
N GLU A 130 8.46 6.18 6.98
CA GLU A 130 7.32 6.86 6.36
C GLU A 130 6.35 7.41 7.42
N VAL A 131 5.97 6.59 8.40
CA VAL A 131 5.11 7.04 9.52
C VAL A 131 5.73 8.22 10.26
N GLU A 132 7.04 8.18 10.53
CA GLU A 132 7.75 9.28 11.20
C GLU A 132 7.82 10.56 10.36
N ARG A 133 8.09 10.43 9.05
CA ARG A 133 8.06 11.55 8.11
C ARG A 133 6.68 12.21 8.12
N TYR A 134 5.61 11.45 7.97
CA TYR A 134 4.26 12.01 7.86
C TYR A 134 3.70 12.57 9.17
N LYS A 135 4.18 12.11 10.34
CA LYS A 135 3.90 12.79 11.62
C LYS A 135 4.43 14.23 11.62
N ARG A 136 5.57 14.49 10.97
CA ARG A 136 6.12 15.86 10.87
C ARG A 136 5.31 16.70 9.89
N ILE A 137 4.95 16.16 8.72
CA ILE A 137 4.14 16.86 7.72
C ILE A 137 2.76 17.23 8.28
N GLU A 138 2.11 16.31 9.01
CA GLU A 138 0.81 16.58 9.65
C GLU A 138 0.84 17.82 10.56
N LYS A 139 1.93 18.04 11.30
CA LYS A 139 2.07 19.24 12.14
C LYS A 139 2.06 20.53 11.31
N GLY A 140 2.62 20.48 10.10
CA GLY A 140 2.55 21.57 9.10
C GLY A 140 1.11 21.83 8.68
N ILE A 141 0.44 20.80 8.14
CA ILE A 141 -0.95 20.88 7.68
C ILE A 141 -1.90 21.36 8.78
N ARG A 142 -1.70 20.93 10.03
CA ARG A 142 -2.50 21.41 11.17
C ARG A 142 -2.27 22.87 11.55
N ARG A 143 -1.14 23.46 11.19
CA ARG A 143 -0.90 24.91 11.36
C ARG A 143 -1.57 25.68 10.23
N GLU A 144 -1.42 25.22 9.00
CA GLU A 144 -2.08 25.81 7.83
C GLU A 144 -3.61 25.81 8.01
N LEU A 145 -4.20 24.71 8.49
CA LEU A 145 -5.63 24.64 8.83
C LEU A 145 -6.09 25.56 9.97
N LYS A 146 -5.17 26.16 10.74
CA LYS A 146 -5.55 27.21 11.71
C LYS A 146 -5.61 28.58 11.07
N GLU A 147 -4.81 28.78 10.02
CA GLU A 147 -4.74 30.03 9.24
C GLU A 147 -5.85 30.05 8.19
N ASP A 148 -6.10 28.92 7.53
CA ASP A 148 -7.20 28.69 6.60
C ASP A 148 -8.02 27.45 7.01
N PRO A 149 -9.03 27.63 7.89
CA PRO A 149 -9.82 26.52 8.44
C PRO A 149 -10.83 25.92 7.47
N ASP A 150 -11.03 26.53 6.31
CA ASP A 150 -12.02 26.14 5.32
C ASP A 150 -11.45 25.61 4.01
N ASP A 151 -10.12 25.49 3.90
CA ASP A 151 -9.45 24.87 2.76
C ASP A 151 -9.78 23.36 2.66
N PRO A 152 -10.51 22.90 1.62
CA PRO A 152 -10.85 21.50 1.42
C PRO A 152 -9.63 20.61 1.10
N ASP A 153 -8.63 21.14 0.40
CA ASP A 153 -7.43 20.39 0.00
C ASP A 153 -6.56 20.08 1.22
N LEU A 154 -6.43 21.02 2.16
CA LEU A 154 -5.71 20.78 3.43
C LEU A 154 -6.36 19.65 4.25
N TYR A 155 -7.70 19.55 4.26
CA TYR A 155 -8.38 18.43 4.91
C TYR A 155 -8.15 17.10 4.18
N ASN A 156 -8.09 17.09 2.85
CA ASN A 156 -7.75 15.88 2.10
C ASN A 156 -6.29 15.44 2.32
N GLN A 157 -5.33 16.37 2.30
CA GLN A 157 -3.94 16.07 2.67
C GLN A 157 -3.87 15.52 4.09
N LEU A 158 -4.59 16.13 5.05
CA LEU A 158 -4.67 15.63 6.42
C LEU A 158 -5.26 14.21 6.48
N ARG A 159 -6.30 13.90 5.71
CA ARG A 159 -6.85 12.54 5.59
C ARG A 159 -5.78 11.53 5.17
N LEU A 160 -5.04 11.82 4.11
CA LEU A 160 -3.99 10.93 3.59
C LEU A 160 -2.90 10.69 4.65
N LEU A 161 -2.40 11.75 5.28
CA LEU A 161 -1.39 11.67 6.34
C LEU A 161 -1.90 10.87 7.56
N LEU A 162 -3.17 11.04 7.93
CA LEU A 162 -3.80 10.28 9.01
C LEU A 162 -3.93 8.79 8.65
N TRP A 163 -4.33 8.49 7.41
CA TRP A 163 -4.49 7.13 6.91
C TRP A 163 -3.15 6.40 6.89
N ILE A 164 -2.10 7.02 6.34
CA ILE A 164 -0.75 6.44 6.30
C ILE A 164 -0.19 6.24 7.72
N GLN A 165 -0.58 7.05 8.70
CA GLN A 165 -0.17 6.82 10.09
C GLN A 165 -1.00 5.74 10.81
N GLY A 166 -1.94 5.09 10.12
CA GLY A 166 -2.83 4.08 10.67
C GLY A 166 -3.96 4.65 11.55
N ARG A 167 -4.23 5.96 11.48
CA ARG A 167 -5.28 6.65 12.27
C ARG A 167 -6.56 6.78 11.45
N TYR A 168 -7.11 5.65 11.01
CA TYR A 168 -8.20 5.58 10.04
C TYR A 168 -9.48 6.33 10.45
N ARG A 169 -9.87 6.31 11.74
CA ARG A 169 -11.04 7.06 12.21
C ARG A 169 -10.86 8.57 12.05
N ALA A 170 -9.66 9.06 12.36
CA ALA A 170 -9.35 10.47 12.17
C ALA A 170 -9.26 10.82 10.68
N ALA A 171 -8.70 9.91 9.85
CA ALA A 171 -8.68 10.06 8.41
C ALA A 171 -10.10 10.19 7.84
N LYS A 172 -11.04 9.33 8.24
CA LYS A 172 -12.46 9.42 7.86
C LYS A 172 -13.06 10.77 8.23
N ASN A 173 -12.79 11.27 9.44
CA ASN A 173 -13.30 12.59 9.84
C ASN A 173 -12.70 13.73 9.01
N ALA A 174 -11.41 13.66 8.66
CA ALA A 174 -10.78 14.65 7.79
C ALA A 174 -11.36 14.59 6.37
N TYR A 175 -11.67 13.39 5.85
CA TYR A 175 -12.36 13.21 4.59
C TYR A 175 -13.73 13.90 4.57
N VAL A 176 -14.56 13.65 5.60
CA VAL A 176 -15.88 14.28 5.72
C VAL A 176 -15.76 15.80 5.69
N LYS A 177 -14.82 16.36 6.45
CA LYS A 177 -14.57 17.81 6.46
C LYS A 177 -14.12 18.36 5.10
N ALA A 178 -13.29 17.61 4.37
CA ALA A 178 -12.87 17.97 3.02
C ALA A 178 -14.09 18.03 2.09
N THR A 179 -14.93 16.98 2.09
CA THR A 179 -16.13 16.91 1.25
C THR A 179 -17.17 17.96 1.60
N GLU A 180 -17.38 18.26 2.89
CA GLU A 180 -18.28 19.34 3.35
C GLU A 180 -17.82 20.72 2.86
N ARG A 181 -16.52 20.89 2.60
CA ARG A 181 -15.89 22.11 2.09
C ARG A 181 -15.72 22.12 0.57
N GLY A 182 -16.30 21.14 -0.12
CA GLY A 182 -16.29 21.10 -1.59
C GLY A 182 -15.09 20.38 -2.20
N TRP A 183 -14.34 19.58 -1.43
CA TRP A 183 -13.33 18.69 -2.01
C TRP A 183 -13.99 17.70 -2.99
N ASN A 184 -13.45 17.61 -4.19
CA ASN A 184 -13.80 16.63 -5.22
C ASN A 184 -12.49 16.14 -5.86
N PRO A 185 -12.27 14.82 -6.02
CA PRO A 185 -11.08 14.29 -6.69
C PRO A 185 -10.85 14.84 -8.11
N GLU A 186 -11.91 15.22 -8.84
CA GLU A 186 -11.82 15.78 -10.20
C GLU A 186 -11.28 17.22 -10.24
N ASN A 187 -11.50 17.98 -9.18
CA ASN A 187 -11.15 19.41 -9.09
C ASN A 187 -10.01 19.68 -8.12
N SER A 188 -9.65 18.70 -7.29
CA SER A 188 -8.55 18.81 -6.34
C SER A 188 -7.24 18.80 -7.12
N LYS A 189 -6.36 19.76 -6.80
CA LYS A 189 -4.98 19.67 -7.28
C LYS A 189 -4.43 18.40 -6.66
N LEU A 190 -4.13 17.38 -7.47
CA LEU A 190 -3.41 16.20 -6.99
C LEU A 190 -2.16 16.69 -6.26
N VAL A 191 -2.20 16.62 -4.94
CA VAL A 191 -1.06 16.99 -4.13
C VAL A 191 -0.18 15.74 -4.14
N ALA A 192 0.84 15.74 -4.98
CA ALA A 192 1.93 14.78 -4.85
C ALA A 192 2.47 14.88 -3.42
N LEU A 193 2.37 13.80 -2.66
CA LEU A 193 2.92 13.67 -1.29
C LEU A 193 4.39 13.21 -1.33
#